data_AF-A0A841AAY3-F1
#
_entry.id   AF-A0A841AAY3-F1
#
_cell.length_a   1.000
_cell.length_b   1.000
_cell.length_c   1.000
_cell.angle_alpha   90.00
_cell.angle_beta   90.00
_cell.angle_gamma   90.00
#
_symmetry.space_group_name_H-M   'P 1'
#
loop_
_entity.id
_entity.type
_entity.pdbx_description
1 polymer ?
#
loop_
_entity_poly.entity_id
_entity_poly.type
_entity_poly.pdbx_seq_one_letter_code
_entity_poly.pdbx_strand_id
1 'polypeptide(L)'
;MTSDPTPASRVPRRGDPRMRTVEIAAVRHEDVADSETLGSGPVRPRLAPWKVALLVAAGGALGAILRYTLTVLAPTVTTPTLVEVPWATLWVNVLGCLALGALNGSLEVRPGRPWMTPLLGTGLCGGFTTMSTVVLEGSAMIGANFPILALFYAAETVVLCLGAVALGLLIGRHLAARSLRRTAEGADEGSEAR
;
A
#
# COMPACT_ATOMS: atom_id res chain seq x y z
N MET A 1 21.63 -23.92 58.12
CA MET A 1 20.56 -23.61 57.14
C MET A 1 21.00 -22.37 56.37
N THR A 2 22.05 -22.35 55.56
CA THR A 2 22.45 -23.19 54.41
C THR A 2 21.42 -23.19 53.28
N SER A 3 21.70 -22.31 52.30
CA SER A 3 21.63 -22.50 50.84
C SER A 3 20.28 -22.76 50.16
N ASP A 4 19.77 -21.71 49.52
CA ASP A 4 19.44 -21.77 48.09
C ASP A 4 20.77 -21.84 47.30
N PRO A 5 20.90 -22.69 46.26
CA PRO A 5 20.68 -22.18 44.91
C PRO A 5 20.04 -23.18 43.93
N THR A 6 19.13 -22.68 43.11
CA THR A 6 18.93 -23.17 41.72
C THR A 6 19.99 -22.51 40.84
N PRO A 7 20.69 -23.21 39.91
CA PRO A 7 20.28 -23.13 38.50
C PRO A 7 20.73 -24.31 37.61
N ALA A 8 19.94 -24.66 36.60
CA ALA A 8 20.45 -25.38 35.43
C ALA A 8 19.79 -24.88 34.15
N SER A 9 20.31 -23.76 33.64
CA SER A 9 20.11 -23.29 32.28
C SER A 9 20.90 -24.17 31.30
N ARG A 10 20.21 -24.97 30.48
CA ARG A 10 20.83 -25.67 29.35
C ARG A 10 20.97 -24.69 28.18
N VAL A 11 22.21 -24.30 27.89
CA VAL A 11 22.60 -23.51 26.72
C VAL A 11 22.67 -24.42 25.47
N PRO A 12 22.05 -24.08 24.33
CA PRO A 12 22.27 -24.78 23.07
C PRO A 12 23.67 -24.47 22.51
N ARG A 13 24.42 -25.51 22.13
CA ARG A 13 25.75 -25.37 21.53
C ARG A 13 25.66 -24.79 20.11
N ARG A 14 26.39 -23.71 19.89
CA ARG A 14 26.58 -23.01 18.61
C ARG A 14 27.55 -23.82 17.72
N GLY A 15 27.06 -24.40 16.62
CA GLY A 15 27.94 -24.87 15.53
C GLY A 15 27.54 -26.16 14.79
N ASP A 16 26.43 -26.16 14.05
CA ASP A 16 26.23 -27.13 12.95
C ASP A 16 26.10 -26.37 11.61
N PRO A 17 27.04 -26.54 10.64
CA PRO A 17 27.16 -25.67 9.47
C PRO A 17 26.68 -26.30 8.15
N ARG A 18 25.56 -27.05 8.10
CA ARG A 18 25.05 -27.59 6.82
C ARG A 18 23.56 -27.33 6.59
N MET A 19 23.31 -26.75 5.41
CA MET A 19 22.01 -26.50 4.76
C MET A 19 21.19 -25.32 5.31
N ARG A 20 21.46 -24.12 4.78
CA ARG A 20 20.46 -23.04 4.71
C ARG A 20 19.40 -23.40 3.67
N THR A 21 18.52 -24.32 4.02
CA THR A 21 17.18 -24.32 3.43
C THR A 21 16.50 -23.10 4.01
N VAL A 22 16.09 -22.16 3.17
CA VAL A 22 15.20 -21.07 3.59
C VAL A 22 13.85 -21.73 3.84
N GLU A 23 13.69 -22.30 5.01
CA GLU A 23 12.41 -22.75 5.50
C GLU A 23 11.60 -21.46 5.73
N ILE A 24 10.64 -21.18 4.85
CA ILE A 24 9.61 -20.17 5.11
C ILE A 24 8.77 -20.76 6.24
N ALA A 25 9.29 -20.67 7.47
CA ALA A 25 8.57 -21.02 8.66
C ALA A 25 7.34 -20.11 8.69
N ALA A 26 6.17 -20.72 8.59
CA ALA A 26 4.90 -20.03 8.72
C ALA A 26 4.97 -19.18 10.00
N VAL A 27 4.86 -17.86 9.83
CA VAL A 27 4.91 -16.87 10.90
C VAL A 27 3.99 -17.36 12.02
N ARG A 28 4.58 -17.72 13.16
CA ARG A 28 3.82 -18.26 14.27
C ARG A 28 3.05 -17.11 14.89
N HIS A 29 1.83 -17.38 15.34
CA HIS A 29 0.95 -16.36 15.92
C HIS A 29 1.57 -15.65 17.16
N GLU A 30 2.58 -16.28 17.75
CA GLU A 30 3.39 -15.81 18.87
C GLU A 30 4.43 -14.77 18.42
N ASP A 31 5.05 -14.94 17.24
CA ASP A 31 6.00 -13.96 16.66
C ASP A 31 5.30 -12.64 16.26
N VAL A 32 3.98 -12.68 16.04
CA VAL A 32 3.15 -11.49 15.83
C VAL A 32 2.92 -10.74 17.14
N ALA A 33 2.79 -11.46 18.26
CA ALA A 33 2.50 -10.89 19.57
C ALA A 33 3.72 -10.19 20.20
N ASP A 34 4.92 -10.71 19.96
CA ASP A 34 6.18 -10.13 20.46
C ASP A 34 6.75 -9.02 19.56
N SER A 35 6.03 -8.64 18.50
CA SER A 35 6.36 -7.43 17.73
C SER A 35 5.99 -6.17 18.52
N GLU A 36 6.77 -5.85 19.55
CA GLU A 36 6.71 -4.60 20.33
C GLU A 36 6.94 -3.32 19.47
N THR A 37 7.04 -3.45 18.15
CA THR A 37 6.85 -2.38 17.17
C THR A 37 5.37 -2.00 16.94
N LEU A 38 4.41 -2.78 17.44
CA LEU A 38 2.97 -2.47 17.46
C LEU A 38 2.55 -1.70 18.74
N GLY A 39 3.38 -0.76 19.19
CA GLY A 39 2.99 0.28 20.14
C GLY A 39 1.97 1.26 19.53
N SER A 40 0.84 0.74 19.07
CA SER A 40 -0.31 1.49 18.57
C SER A 40 -1.48 1.26 19.52
N GLY A 41 -1.42 1.88 20.70
CA GLY A 41 -2.68 2.27 21.33
C GLY A 41 -3.54 3.00 20.28
N PRO A 42 -4.88 2.85 20.26
CA PRO A 42 -5.69 3.39 19.19
C PRO A 42 -5.28 4.83 18.94
N VAL A 43 -4.74 5.12 17.75
CA VAL A 43 -4.37 6.48 17.35
C VAL A 43 -5.66 7.25 17.48
N ARG A 44 -5.81 8.01 18.58
CA ARG A 44 -7.06 8.71 18.86
C ARG A 44 -7.30 9.58 17.64
N PRO A 45 -8.38 9.36 16.88
CA PRO A 45 -8.58 10.14 15.68
C PRO A 45 -8.68 11.59 16.16
N ARG A 46 -7.77 12.44 15.67
CA ARG A 46 -7.79 13.89 15.97
C ARG A 46 -9.11 14.52 15.54
N LEU A 47 -9.86 13.84 14.65
CA LEU A 47 -11.19 14.17 14.19
C LEU A 47 -12.23 13.22 14.82
N ALA A 48 -13.44 13.71 15.05
CA ALA A 48 -14.54 12.84 15.49
C ALA A 48 -14.78 11.70 14.49
N PRO A 49 -15.09 10.47 14.92
CA PRO A 49 -15.21 9.29 14.04
C PRO A 49 -16.17 9.49 12.86
N TRP A 50 -17.30 10.16 13.07
CA TRP A 50 -18.26 10.45 12.00
C TRP A 50 -17.68 11.39 10.92
N LYS A 51 -16.80 12.33 11.29
CA LYS A 51 -16.10 13.20 10.33
C LYS A 51 -15.14 12.39 9.47
N VAL A 52 -14.43 11.43 10.08
CA VAL A 52 -13.57 10.49 9.37
C VAL A 52 -14.40 9.67 8.37
N ALA A 53 -15.55 9.13 8.81
CA ALA A 53 -16.45 8.37 7.94
C ALA A 53 -16.95 9.20 6.74
N LEU A 54 -17.33 10.47 6.95
CA LEU A 54 -17.74 11.36 5.85
C LEU A 54 -16.60 11.65 4.87
N LEU A 55 -15.37 11.83 5.36
CA LEU A 55 -14.21 12.00 4.50
C LEU A 55 -13.92 10.75 3.67
N VAL A 56 -13.97 9.56 4.30
CA VAL A 56 -13.79 8.28 3.59
C VAL A 56 -14.90 8.10 2.54
N ALA A 57 -16.15 8.40 2.90
CA ALA A 57 -17.29 8.28 1.99
C ALA A 57 -17.17 9.23 0.79
N ALA A 58 -16.83 10.50 1.02
CA ALA A 58 -16.63 11.48 -0.04
C ALA A 58 -15.48 11.09 -0.97
N GLY A 59 -14.34 10.68 -0.40
CA GLY A 59 -13.20 10.21 -1.17
C GLY A 59 -13.55 8.95 -1.97
N GLY A 60 -14.18 7.97 -1.32
CA GLY A 60 -14.57 6.70 -1.94
C GLY A 60 -15.56 6.88 -3.09
N ALA A 61 -16.55 7.74 -2.92
CA ALA A 61 -17.49 8.10 -4.00
C ALA A 61 -16.76 8.71 -5.19
N LEU A 62 -15.88 9.69 -4.95
CA LEU A 62 -15.08 10.31 -6.01
C LEU A 62 -14.16 9.29 -6.71
N GLY A 63 -13.51 8.42 -5.94
CA GLY A 63 -12.62 7.38 -6.47
C GLY A 63 -13.37 6.38 -7.34
N ALA A 64 -14.54 5.93 -6.88
CA ALA A 64 -15.38 5.01 -7.62
C ALA A 64 -15.92 5.63 -8.92
N ILE A 65 -16.32 6.91 -8.89
CA ILE A 65 -16.74 7.66 -10.09
C ILE A 65 -15.58 7.75 -11.08
N LEU A 66 -14.39 8.16 -10.62
CA LEU A 66 -13.22 8.28 -11.49
C LEU A 66 -12.84 6.94 -12.13
N ARG A 67 -12.83 5.87 -11.33
CA ARG A 67 -12.61 4.51 -11.82
C ARG A 67 -13.63 4.15 -12.89
N TYR A 68 -14.92 4.34 -12.61
CA TYR A 68 -16.00 4.04 -13.56
C TYR A 68 -15.81 4.81 -14.87
N THR A 69 -15.52 6.12 -14.80
CA THR A 69 -15.27 6.94 -15.97
C THR A 69 -14.08 6.42 -16.78
N LEU A 70 -12.95 6.11 -16.14
CA LEU A 70 -11.78 5.57 -16.86
C LEU A 70 -12.05 4.20 -17.47
N THR A 71 -12.80 3.33 -16.80
CA THR A 71 -13.18 2.02 -17.34
C THR A 71 -14.12 2.14 -18.54
N VAL A 72 -15.08 3.07 -18.51
CA VAL A 72 -16.05 3.27 -19.61
C VAL A 72 -15.42 3.97 -20.81
N LEU A 73 -14.51 4.92 -20.60
CA LEU A 73 -13.83 5.61 -21.70
C LEU A 73 -12.65 4.81 -22.28
N ALA A 74 -12.25 3.72 -21.63
CA ALA A 74 -11.16 2.90 -22.14
C ALA A 74 -11.57 2.30 -23.50
N PRO A 75 -10.75 2.48 -24.55
CA PRO A 75 -11.03 1.91 -25.85
C PRO A 75 -11.04 0.39 -25.73
N THR A 76 -12.15 -0.24 -26.12
CA THR A 76 -12.20 -1.69 -26.27
C THR A 76 -11.40 -2.07 -27.50
N VAL A 77 -10.27 -2.75 -27.31
CA VAL A 77 -9.45 -3.27 -28.40
C VAL A 77 -9.99 -4.63 -28.77
N THR A 78 -11.19 -4.65 -29.32
CA THR A 78 -11.84 -5.87 -29.75
C THR A 78 -11.22 -6.32 -31.06
N THR A 79 -10.18 -7.16 -30.96
CA THR A 79 -9.66 -7.89 -32.12
C THR A 79 -10.37 -9.23 -32.16
N PRO A 80 -10.98 -9.64 -33.28
CA PRO A 80 -11.81 -10.86 -33.35
C PRO A 80 -11.07 -12.18 -33.07
N THR A 81 -9.75 -12.13 -32.86
CA THR A 81 -8.88 -13.30 -32.65
C THR A 81 -8.14 -13.33 -31.31
N LEU A 82 -8.23 -12.29 -30.47
CA LEU A 82 -7.54 -12.25 -29.17
C LEU A 82 -8.52 -12.02 -28.01
N VAL A 83 -8.28 -12.70 -26.89
CA VAL A 83 -8.94 -12.40 -25.61
C VAL A 83 -8.55 -11.00 -25.19
N GLU A 84 -9.55 -10.15 -24.97
CA GLU A 84 -9.34 -8.76 -24.57
C GLU A 84 -8.92 -8.69 -23.10
N VAL A 85 -7.68 -8.27 -22.86
CA VAL A 85 -7.17 -8.07 -21.49
C VAL A 85 -7.72 -6.75 -20.95
N PRO A 86 -8.29 -6.70 -19.73
CA PRO A 86 -8.88 -5.50 -19.15
C PRO A 86 -7.83 -4.45 -18.69
N TRP A 87 -7.17 -3.80 -19.63
CA TRP A 87 -6.12 -2.82 -19.36
C TRP A 87 -6.57 -1.66 -18.47
N ALA A 88 -7.82 -1.23 -18.59
CA ALA A 88 -8.37 -0.16 -17.76
C ALA A 88 -8.32 -0.51 -16.28
N THR A 89 -8.73 -1.74 -15.93
CA THR A 89 -8.73 -2.24 -14.55
C THR A 89 -7.32 -2.33 -14.00
N LEU A 90 -6.35 -2.78 -14.81
CA LEU A 90 -4.94 -2.77 -14.43
C LEU A 90 -4.45 -1.34 -14.13
N TRP A 91 -4.70 -0.39 -15.02
CA TRP A 91 -4.23 0.99 -14.87
C TRP A 91 -4.83 1.72 -13.66
N VAL A 92 -6.13 1.56 -13.39
CA VAL A 92 -6.73 2.20 -12.21
C VAL A 92 -6.14 1.67 -10.89
N ASN A 93 -5.83 0.36 -10.84
CA ASN A 93 -5.17 -0.23 -9.70
C ASN A 93 -3.74 0.29 -9.54
N VAL A 94 -2.94 0.27 -10.61
CA VAL A 94 -1.54 0.72 -10.60
C VAL A 94 -1.43 2.20 -10.23
N LEU A 95 -2.23 3.07 -10.86
CA LEU A 95 -2.21 4.51 -10.60
C LEU A 95 -2.72 4.83 -9.18
N GLY A 96 -3.72 4.11 -8.70
CA GLY A 96 -4.21 4.26 -7.33
C GLY A 96 -3.16 3.86 -6.29
N CYS A 97 -2.48 2.73 -6.51
CA CYS A 97 -1.37 2.27 -5.70
C CYS A 97 -0.19 3.26 -5.70
N LEU A 98 0.16 3.81 -6.87
CA LEU A 98 1.19 4.84 -7.00
C LEU A 98 0.82 6.10 -6.19
N ALA A 99 -0.41 6.58 -6.32
CA ALA A 99 -0.90 7.76 -5.61
C ALA A 99 -0.93 7.54 -4.09
N LEU A 100 -1.38 6.37 -3.64
CA LEU A 100 -1.38 6.00 -2.22
C LEU A 100 0.04 5.93 -1.65
N GLY A 101 0.99 5.34 -2.40
CA GLY A 101 2.41 5.33 -2.05
C GLY A 101 2.97 6.75 -1.95
N ALA A 102 2.71 7.62 -2.92
CA ALA A 102 3.15 9.01 -2.91
C ALA A 102 2.58 9.81 -1.73
N LEU A 103 1.30 9.60 -1.42
CA LEU A 103 0.67 10.18 -0.23
C LEU A 103 1.40 9.74 1.04
N ASN A 104 1.54 8.44 1.26
CA ASN A 104 2.21 7.92 2.47
C ASN A 104 3.67 8.37 2.57
N GLY A 105 4.44 8.31 1.47
CA GLY A 105 5.82 8.75 1.45
C GLY A 105 5.97 10.24 1.77
N SER A 106 5.02 11.07 1.34
CA SER A 106 5.02 12.49 1.69
C SER A 106 4.72 12.74 3.18
N LEU A 107 3.80 11.96 3.76
CA LEU A 107 3.38 12.07 5.16
C LEU A 107 4.46 11.60 6.15
N GLU A 108 5.35 10.68 5.74
CA GLU A 108 6.51 10.27 6.54
C GLU A 108 7.53 11.40 6.71
N VAL A 109 7.71 12.24 5.70
CA VAL A 109 8.68 13.35 5.73
C VAL A 109 8.07 14.59 6.39
N ARG A 110 6.79 14.88 6.09
CA ARG A 110 6.10 16.05 6.61
C ARG A 110 4.72 15.65 7.13
N PRO A 111 4.43 15.84 8.43
CA PRO A 111 3.11 15.59 8.98
C PRO A 111 2.03 16.33 8.21
N GLY A 112 1.11 15.58 7.61
CA GLY A 112 -0.02 16.13 6.89
C GLY A 112 -1.18 16.53 7.79
N ARG A 113 -2.25 17.03 7.17
CA ARG A 113 -3.48 17.33 7.88
C ARG A 113 -4.25 16.03 8.20
N PRO A 114 -4.94 15.93 9.35
CA PRO A 114 -5.63 14.70 9.76
C PRO A 114 -6.71 14.18 8.80
N TRP A 115 -7.18 15.02 7.87
CA TRP A 115 -8.17 14.64 6.87
C TRP A 115 -7.56 13.97 5.62
N MET A 116 -6.25 14.11 5.39
CA MET A 116 -5.60 13.64 4.17
C MET A 116 -5.67 12.12 4.03
N THR A 117 -5.29 11.37 5.07
CA THR A 117 -5.32 9.89 5.00
C THR A 117 -6.73 9.33 4.84
N PRO A 118 -7.76 9.75 5.60
CA PRO A 118 -9.13 9.26 5.39
C PRO A 118 -9.69 9.62 4.02
N LEU A 119 -9.52 10.86 3.57
CA LEU A 119 -10.10 11.34 2.30
C LEU A 119 -9.37 10.79 1.09
N LEU A 120 -8.04 10.92 1.06
CA LEU A 120 -7.23 10.64 -0.12
C LEU A 120 -6.73 9.20 -0.14
N GLY A 121 -6.31 8.68 1.01
CA GLY A 121 -5.78 7.33 1.12
C GLY A 121 -6.90 6.29 1.12
N THR A 122 -7.61 6.19 2.25
CA THR A 122 -8.67 5.18 2.43
C THR A 122 -9.86 5.44 1.51
N GLY A 123 -10.30 6.70 1.37
CA GLY A 123 -11.41 7.08 0.51
C GLY A 123 -11.06 6.99 -0.97
N LEU A 124 -10.38 8.01 -1.50
CA LEU A 124 -10.13 8.19 -2.93
C LEU A 124 -9.35 7.02 -3.54
N CYS A 125 -8.15 6.72 -3.03
CA CYS A 125 -7.35 5.62 -3.58
C CYS A 125 -8.09 4.28 -3.38
N GLY A 126 -8.69 4.05 -2.22
CA GLY A 126 -9.46 2.83 -1.96
C GLY A 126 -10.64 2.61 -2.92
N GLY A 127 -11.44 3.65 -3.20
CA GLY A 127 -12.56 3.57 -4.15
C GLY A 127 -12.13 3.55 -5.62
N PHE A 128 -10.95 4.10 -5.92
CA PHE A 128 -10.36 4.14 -7.26
C PHE A 128 -9.72 2.81 -7.68
N THR A 129 -9.11 2.09 -6.75
CA THR A 129 -8.60 0.73 -6.98
C THR A 129 -9.72 -0.32 -6.88
N THR A 130 -9.55 -1.49 -7.50
CA THR A 130 -10.55 -2.57 -7.42
C THR A 130 -9.91 -3.95 -7.59
N MET A 131 -9.88 -4.74 -6.52
CA MET A 131 -9.47 -6.14 -6.59
C MET A 131 -10.63 -7.07 -6.98
N SER A 132 -11.87 -6.72 -6.61
CA SER A 132 -13.04 -7.52 -6.96
C SER A 132 -13.25 -7.60 -8.48
N THR A 133 -13.00 -6.51 -9.21
CA THR A 133 -13.07 -6.51 -10.68
C THR A 133 -11.99 -7.39 -11.30
N VAL A 134 -10.76 -7.37 -10.78
CA VAL A 134 -9.66 -8.25 -11.23
C VAL A 134 -10.03 -9.73 -11.07
N VAL A 135 -10.63 -10.09 -9.94
CA VAL A 135 -11.08 -11.48 -9.68
C VAL A 135 -12.22 -11.88 -10.62
N LEU A 136 -13.20 -11.00 -10.87
CA LEU A 136 -14.30 -11.27 -11.81
C LEU A 136 -13.79 -11.46 -13.23
N GLU A 137 -12.89 -10.59 -13.69
CA GLU A 137 -12.26 -10.70 -15.01
C GLU A 137 -11.43 -11.98 -15.14
N GLY A 138 -10.63 -12.32 -14.13
CA GLY A 138 -9.89 -13.58 -14.09
C GLY A 138 -10.82 -14.81 -14.12
N SER A 139 -11.95 -14.75 -13.41
CA SER A 139 -12.96 -15.81 -13.43
C SER A 139 -13.60 -15.97 -14.81
N ALA A 140 -13.86 -14.86 -15.52
CA ALA A 140 -14.39 -14.88 -16.88
C ALA A 140 -13.39 -15.49 -17.86
N MET A 141 -12.10 -15.18 -17.74
CA MET A 141 -11.03 -15.79 -18.54
C MET A 141 -10.94 -17.30 -18.31
N ILE A 142 -11.06 -17.76 -17.06
CA ILE A 142 -11.11 -19.19 -16.73
C ILE A 142 -12.33 -19.84 -17.39
N GLY A 143 -13.51 -19.22 -17.28
CA GLY A 143 -14.74 -19.70 -17.93
C GLY A 143 -14.66 -19.74 -19.45
N ALA A 144 -13.86 -18.85 -20.06
CA ALA A 144 -13.55 -18.84 -21.48
C ALA A 144 -12.44 -19.81 -21.91
N ASN A 145 -11.97 -20.68 -21.00
CA ASN A 145 -10.91 -21.67 -21.23
C ASN A 145 -9.49 -21.07 -21.42
N PHE A 146 -9.22 -19.91 -20.80
CA PHE A 146 -7.90 -19.25 -20.77
C PHE A 146 -7.32 -19.10 -19.33
N PRO A 147 -7.11 -20.20 -18.59
CA PRO A 147 -6.68 -20.15 -17.18
C PRO A 147 -5.27 -19.59 -16.98
N ILE A 148 -4.35 -19.86 -17.92
CA ILE A 148 -2.97 -19.35 -17.86
C ILE A 148 -2.97 -17.82 -17.99
N LEU A 149 -3.80 -17.28 -18.88
CA LEU A 149 -3.95 -15.83 -19.06
C LEU A 149 -4.54 -15.18 -17.81
N ALA A 150 -5.55 -15.82 -17.19
CA ALA A 150 -6.14 -15.36 -15.94
C ALA A 150 -5.09 -15.25 -14.82
N LEU A 151 -4.24 -16.29 -14.68
CA LEU A 151 -3.16 -16.30 -13.71
C LEU A 151 -2.13 -15.20 -13.98
N PHE A 152 -1.73 -15.04 -15.24
CA PHE A 152 -0.78 -14.01 -15.63
C PHE A 152 -1.33 -12.61 -15.35
N TYR A 153 -2.58 -12.34 -15.74
CA TYR A 153 -3.26 -11.06 -15.48
C TYR A 153 -3.32 -10.72 -13.98
N ALA A 154 -3.70 -11.70 -13.14
CA ALA A 154 -3.75 -11.51 -11.69
C ALA A 154 -2.35 -11.26 -11.10
N ALA A 155 -1.36 -12.06 -11.48
CA ALA A 155 0.01 -11.94 -10.98
C ALA A 155 0.66 -10.61 -11.41
N GLU A 156 0.54 -10.24 -12.68
CA GLU A 156 1.04 -8.98 -13.22
C GLU A 156 0.42 -7.79 -12.50
N THR A 157 -0.90 -7.79 -12.30
CA THR A 157 -1.60 -6.72 -11.57
C THR A 157 -1.03 -6.54 -10.17
N VAL A 158 -0.82 -7.62 -9.42
CA VAL A 158 -0.25 -7.56 -8.06
C VAL A 158 1.18 -7.03 -8.09
N VAL A 159 2.04 -7.55 -8.96
CA VAL A 159 3.45 -7.14 -9.07
C VAL A 159 3.57 -5.67 -9.44
N LEU A 160 2.80 -5.21 -10.43
CA LEU A 160 2.81 -3.81 -10.85
C LEU A 160 2.29 -2.89 -9.75
N CYS A 161 1.23 -3.27 -9.03
CA CYS A 161 0.71 -2.49 -7.91
C CYS A 161 1.73 -2.38 -6.76
N LEU A 162 2.43 -3.47 -6.42
CA LEU A 162 3.49 -3.45 -5.41
C LEU A 162 4.64 -2.53 -5.84
N GLY A 163 5.10 -2.65 -7.09
CA GLY A 163 6.11 -1.76 -7.66
C GLY A 163 5.66 -0.30 -7.67
N ALA A 164 4.40 -0.04 -7.98
CA ALA A 164 3.80 1.29 -7.99
C ALA A 164 3.75 1.92 -6.59
N VAL A 165 3.35 1.16 -5.55
CA VAL A 165 3.40 1.66 -4.16
C VAL A 165 4.84 2.00 -3.78
N ALA A 166 5.80 1.12 -4.06
CA ALA A 166 7.21 1.35 -3.73
C ALA A 166 7.76 2.61 -4.43
N LEU A 167 7.50 2.75 -5.73
CA LEU A 167 7.86 3.94 -6.50
C LEU A 167 7.18 5.20 -5.95
N GLY A 168 5.89 5.10 -5.61
CA GLY A 168 5.10 6.16 -5.01
C GLY A 168 5.74 6.66 -3.72
N LEU A 169 6.10 5.75 -2.80
CA LEU A 169 6.77 6.10 -1.54
C LEU A 169 8.04 6.92 -1.78
N LEU A 170 8.88 6.50 -2.73
CA LEU A 170 10.10 7.22 -3.09
C LEU A 170 9.80 8.63 -3.63
N ILE A 171 8.84 8.74 -4.55
CA ILE A 171 8.40 10.02 -5.12
C ILE A 171 7.86 10.94 -4.02
N GLY A 172 6.99 10.43 -3.16
CA GLY A 172 6.37 11.17 -2.07
C GLY A 172 7.40 11.77 -1.11
N ARG A 173 8.35 10.94 -0.68
CA ARG A 173 9.47 11.37 0.18
C ARG A 173 10.30 12.47 -0.48
N HIS A 174 10.65 12.28 -1.75
CA HIS A 174 11.50 13.21 -2.49
C HIS A 174 10.84 14.57 -2.71
N LEU A 175 9.56 14.58 -3.08
CA LEU A 175 8.79 15.81 -3.29
C LEU A 175 8.61 16.58 -1.98
N ALA A 176 8.30 15.87 -0.88
CA ALA A 176 8.17 16.49 0.43
C ALA A 176 9.49 17.11 0.90
N ALA A 177 10.61 16.40 0.78
CA ALA A 177 11.93 16.89 1.16
C ALA A 177 12.35 18.13 0.34
N ARG A 178 12.08 18.14 -0.98
CA ARG A 178 12.33 19.30 -1.85
C ARG A 178 11.51 20.52 -1.46
N SER A 179 10.24 20.31 -1.09
CA SER A 179 9.37 21.42 -0.68
C SER A 179 9.90 22.13 0.57
N LEU A 180 10.44 21.38 1.53
CA LEU A 180 11.00 21.93 2.77
C LEU A 180 12.29 22.73 2.52
N ARG A 181 13.17 22.23 1.65
CA ARG A 181 14.42 22.95 1.27
C ARG A 181 14.11 24.31 0.64
N ARG A 182 13.16 24.36 -0.30
CA ARG A 182 12.74 25.63 -0.93
C ARG A 182 12.15 26.63 0.06
N THR A 183 11.43 26.15 1.07
CA THR A 183 10.88 27.04 2.13
C THR A 183 11.98 27.59 3.03
N ALA A 184 13.05 26.84 3.28
CA ALA A 184 14.20 27.31 4.06
C ALA A 184 15.02 28.35 3.29
N GLU A 185 15.33 28.08 2.01
CA GLU A 185 16.08 29.00 1.14
C GLU A 185 15.37 30.37 1.01
N GLY A 186 14.05 30.37 0.77
CA GLY A 186 13.28 31.61 0.68
C GLY A 186 13.11 32.37 2.00
N ALA A 187 13.33 31.71 3.16
CA ALA A 187 13.29 32.38 4.45
C ALA A 187 14.61 33.12 4.75
N ASP A 188 15.74 32.56 4.35
CA ASP A 188 17.06 33.20 4.50
C ASP A 188 17.18 34.44 3.59
N GLU A 189 16.77 34.35 2.33
CA GLU A 189 16.77 35.50 1.40
C GLU A 189 15.90 36.68 1.89
N GLY A 190 14.77 36.40 2.53
CA GLY A 190 13.88 37.41 3.09
C GLY A 190 14.41 38.07 4.37
N SER A 191 15.34 37.41 5.09
CA SER A 191 15.98 37.94 6.29
C SER A 191 17.21 38.79 5.96
N GLU A 192 17.93 38.49 4.88
CA GLU A 192 19.07 39.30 4.43
C GLU A 192 18.66 40.59 3.71
N ALA A 193 17.45 40.62 3.13
CA ALA A 193 16.90 41.80 2.45
C ALA A 193 16.26 42.85 3.39
N ARG A 194 16.30 42.64 4.72
CA ARG A 194 15.64 43.49 5.75
C ARG A 194 16.65 44.16 6.66
#